data_AF-A0A9P6NE99-F1
#
_entry.id   AF-A0A9P6NE99-F1
#
_cell.length_a   1.000
_cell.length_b   1.000
_cell.length_c   1.000
_cell.angle_alpha   90.00
_cell.angle_beta   90.00
_cell.angle_gamma   90.00
#
_symmetry.space_group_name_H-M   'P 1'
#
loop_
_entity.id
_entity.type
_entity.pdbx_description
1 polymer ?
#
loop_
_entity_poly.entity_id
_entity_poly.type
_entity_poly.pdbx_seq_one_letter_code
_entity_poly.pdbx_strand_id
1 'polypeptide(L)'
;LAPLLTNSSTHHTLVAMDSNLHHPLWNPPQYQHSHREADRLIRMMAAEGLDLQSEPHVPTFHPSNTSHTSTTIDLLWLSEACMEWAVTCKTDVNHTHSHLSDHAAITTELQIPA
;
A
#
# COMPACT_ATOMS: atom_id res chain seq x y z
N LEU A 1 6.09 -18.63 -18.12
CA LEU A 1 5.91 -17.33 -17.42
C LEU A 1 5.51 -16.33 -18.49
N ALA A 2 4.22 -16.01 -18.62
CA ALA A 2 3.78 -14.96 -19.52
C ALA A 2 4.15 -13.61 -18.89
N PRO A 3 4.70 -12.65 -19.64
CA PRO A 3 4.88 -11.31 -19.11
C PRO A 3 3.47 -10.77 -18.82
N LEU A 4 3.24 -10.36 -17.57
CA LEU A 4 2.12 -9.49 -17.27
C LEU A 4 2.31 -8.26 -18.16
N LEU A 5 1.47 -8.14 -19.19
CA LEU A 5 1.37 -6.91 -19.98
C LEU A 5 0.87 -5.86 -19.00
N THR A 6 1.77 -5.11 -18.40
CA THR A 6 1.44 -3.92 -17.63
C THR A 6 0.84 -2.94 -18.64
N ASN A 7 -0.46 -2.70 -18.52
CA ASN A 7 -1.08 -1.63 -19.26
C ASN A 7 -0.60 -0.35 -18.57
N SER A 8 0.45 0.29 -19.06
CA SER A 8 0.98 1.49 -18.41
C SER A 8 -0.05 2.61 -18.54
N SER A 9 -0.66 3.00 -17.42
CA SER A 9 -1.56 4.14 -17.42
C SER A 9 -0.74 5.39 -17.70
N THR A 10 -1.07 6.09 -18.78
CA THR A 10 -0.46 7.37 -19.14
C THR A 10 -0.92 8.52 -18.22
N HIS A 11 -1.86 8.26 -17.31
CA HIS A 11 -2.34 9.24 -16.35
C HIS A 11 -1.59 9.10 -15.04
N HIS A 12 -1.17 10.23 -14.47
CA HIS A 12 -0.64 10.33 -13.11
C HIS A 12 -1.76 9.97 -12.14
N THR A 13 -1.73 8.74 -11.62
CA THR A 13 -2.76 8.19 -10.75
C THR A 13 -2.11 7.71 -9.47
N LEU A 14 -2.63 8.20 -8.35
CA LEU A 14 -2.28 7.78 -7.01
C LEU A 14 -3.57 7.32 -6.32
N VAL A 15 -3.54 6.12 -5.74
CA VAL A 15 -4.64 5.59 -4.92
C VAL A 15 -4.12 5.28 -3.54
N ALA A 16 -4.51 6.10 -2.56
CA ALA A 16 -4.30 5.84 -1.15
C ALA A 16 -5.61 5.29 -0.56
N MET A 17 -5.56 4.18 0.17
CA MET A 17 -6.75 3.56 0.73
C MET A 17 -6.47 2.84 2.04
N ASP A 18 -7.41 2.91 2.99
CA ASP A 18 -7.59 1.86 3.98
C ASP A 18 -8.44 0.76 3.32
N SER A 19 -7.80 -0.37 2.99
CA SER A 19 -8.47 -1.48 2.32
C SER A 19 -9.26 -2.36 3.28
N ASN A 20 -8.88 -2.40 4.57
CA ASN A 20 -9.28 -3.46 5.50
C ASN A 20 -9.10 -4.89 4.94
N LEU A 21 -8.19 -5.07 3.96
CA LEU A 21 -7.90 -6.35 3.33
C LEU A 21 -6.56 -6.89 3.81
N HIS A 22 -6.54 -8.19 4.06
CA HIS A 22 -5.36 -8.90 4.50
C HIS A 22 -4.82 -9.75 3.35
N HIS A 23 -3.51 -9.70 3.13
CA HIS A 23 -2.83 -10.53 2.13
C HIS A 23 -1.33 -10.68 2.45
N PRO A 24 -0.71 -11.83 2.17
CA PRO A 24 0.73 -12.07 2.42
C PRO A 24 1.68 -11.11 1.68
N LEU A 25 1.21 -10.47 0.61
CA LEU A 25 2.01 -9.49 -0.14
C LEU A 25 2.37 -8.25 0.69
N TRP A 26 1.51 -7.84 1.62
CA TRP A 26 1.70 -6.63 2.41
C TRP A 26 1.71 -6.87 3.92
N ASN A 27 0.95 -7.85 4.43
CA ASN A 27 0.95 -8.13 5.86
C ASN A 27 2.29 -8.68 6.35
N PRO A 28 2.61 -8.53 7.65
CA PRO A 28 3.75 -9.20 8.26
C PRO A 28 3.71 -10.73 8.05
N PRO A 29 4.85 -11.41 7.81
CA PRO A 29 4.90 -12.84 7.48
C PRO A 29 4.22 -13.77 8.50
N GLN A 30 4.14 -13.35 9.77
CA GLN A 30 3.47 -14.08 10.84
C GLN A 30 1.93 -14.02 10.76
N TYR A 31 1.36 -13.07 10.02
CA TYR A 31 -0.08 -12.93 9.85
C TYR A 31 -0.54 -13.71 8.61
N GLN A 32 -1.02 -14.94 8.83
CA GLN A 32 -1.31 -15.89 7.74
C GLN A 32 -2.69 -15.72 7.11
N HIS A 33 -3.57 -14.91 7.70
CA HIS A 33 -4.91 -14.72 7.17
C HIS A 33 -4.90 -13.87 5.89
N SER A 34 -5.74 -14.25 4.93
CA SER A 34 -5.84 -13.61 3.62
C SER A 34 -7.29 -13.55 3.13
N HIS A 35 -7.68 -12.43 2.54
CA HIS A 35 -9.00 -12.25 1.92
C HIS A 35 -8.95 -12.54 0.41
N ARG A 36 -10.01 -13.14 -0.15
CA ARG A 36 -10.10 -13.36 -1.62
C ARG A 36 -10.27 -12.05 -2.39
N GLU A 37 -10.86 -11.07 -1.73
CA GLU A 37 -11.03 -9.71 -2.21
C GLU A 37 -9.68 -9.01 -2.40
N ALA A 38 -8.65 -9.42 -1.64
CA ALA A 38 -7.29 -8.92 -1.81
C ALA A 38 -6.68 -9.37 -3.14
N ASP A 39 -6.86 -10.64 -3.52
CA ASP A 39 -6.44 -11.14 -4.84
C ASP A 39 -7.13 -10.38 -5.98
N ARG A 40 -8.42 -10.07 -5.79
CA ARG A 40 -9.19 -9.28 -6.75
C ARG A 40 -8.66 -7.85 -6.83
N LEU A 41 -8.37 -7.22 -5.69
CA LEU A 41 -7.79 -5.88 -5.64
C LEU A 41 -6.47 -5.81 -6.41
N ILE A 42 -5.55 -6.73 -6.15
CA ILE A 42 -4.25 -6.81 -6.85
C ILE A 42 -4.45 -6.89 -8.37
N ARG A 43 -5.35 -7.78 -8.83
CA ARG A 43 -5.62 -7.93 -10.27
C ARG A 43 -6.26 -6.69 -10.89
N MET A 44 -7.16 -6.02 -10.17
CA MET A 44 -7.79 -4.79 -10.65
C MET A 44 -6.78 -3.66 -10.76
N MET A 45 -5.96 -3.44 -9.72
CA MET A 45 -4.91 -2.41 -9.73
C MET A 45 -3.91 -2.66 -10.86
N ALA A 46 -3.44 -3.89 -11.01
CA ALA A 46 -2.52 -4.26 -12.09
C ALA A 46 -3.13 -4.08 -13.49
N ALA A 47 -4.43 -4.37 -13.67
CA ALA A 47 -5.13 -4.17 -14.95
C ALA A 47 -5.25 -2.68 -15.33
N GLU A 48 -5.34 -1.81 -14.33
CA GLU A 48 -5.36 -0.35 -14.48
C GLU A 48 -3.94 0.27 -14.52
N GLY A 49 -2.88 -0.55 -14.51
CA GLY A 49 -1.50 -0.06 -14.58
C GLY A 49 -0.98 0.56 -13.29
N LEU A 50 -1.49 0.12 -12.14
CA LEU A 50 -1.11 0.58 -10.83
C LEU A 50 -0.31 -0.48 -10.07
N ASP A 51 0.83 -0.07 -9.53
CA ASP A 51 1.71 -0.91 -8.72
C ASP A 51 1.61 -0.54 -7.25
N LEU A 52 1.66 -1.55 -6.38
CA LEU A 52 1.67 -1.36 -4.92
C LEU A 52 3.02 -0.76 -4.48
N GLN A 53 2.96 0.38 -3.81
CA GLN A 53 4.14 1.11 -3.33
C GLN A 53 4.29 1.12 -1.81
N SER A 54 3.27 0.72 -1.05
CA SER A 54 3.42 0.53 0.40
C SER A 54 4.53 -0.47 0.70
N GLU A 55 5.26 -0.22 1.79
CA GLU A 55 6.33 -1.11 2.21
C GLU A 55 5.76 -2.49 2.55
N PRO A 56 6.29 -3.58 1.96
CA PRO A 56 5.83 -4.91 2.30
C PRO A 56 6.19 -5.21 3.75
N HIS A 57 5.24 -5.84 4.46
CA HIS A 57 5.43 -6.37 5.81
C HIS A 57 5.58 -5.33 6.92
N VAL A 58 5.42 -4.04 6.63
CA VAL A 58 5.43 -2.96 7.62
C VAL A 58 3.99 -2.69 8.05
N PRO A 59 3.63 -2.92 9.34
CA PRO A 59 2.26 -2.69 9.80
C PRO A 59 1.86 -1.23 9.67
N THR A 60 0.60 -1.00 9.28
CA THR A 60 -0.05 0.31 9.26
C THR A 60 -1.16 0.40 10.29
N PHE A 61 -1.58 -0.71 10.89
CA PHE A 61 -2.60 -0.75 11.93
C PHE A 61 -2.07 -1.41 13.20
N HIS A 62 -2.18 -0.70 14.31
CA HIS A 62 -1.65 -1.05 15.62
C HIS A 62 -2.79 -1.08 16.64
N PRO A 63 -3.46 -2.23 16.81
CA PRO A 63 -4.62 -2.33 17.69
C PRO A 63 -4.26 -1.96 19.13
N SER A 64 -5.16 -1.21 19.79
CA SER A 64 -4.99 -0.79 21.19
C SER A 64 -4.86 -1.97 22.17
N ASN A 65 -5.45 -3.11 21.82
CA ASN A 65 -5.26 -4.37 22.55
C ASN A 65 -4.00 -5.09 22.05
N THR A 66 -2.98 -5.14 22.89
CA THR A 66 -1.67 -5.77 22.58
C THR A 66 -1.73 -7.28 22.35
N SER A 67 -2.86 -7.94 22.67
CA SER A 67 -3.07 -9.35 22.29
C SER A 67 -3.41 -9.53 20.81
N HIS A 68 -3.79 -8.45 20.11
CA HIS A 68 -4.03 -8.47 18.67
C HIS A 68 -2.74 -8.15 17.91
N THR A 69 -2.55 -8.79 16.76
CA THR A 69 -1.37 -8.59 15.92
C THR A 69 -1.52 -7.32 15.09
N SER A 70 -0.47 -6.50 14.99
CA SER A 70 -0.43 -5.37 14.06
C SER A 70 -0.46 -5.87 12.62
N THR A 71 -1.21 -5.18 11.75
CA THR A 71 -1.44 -5.58 10.36
C THR A 71 -1.14 -4.45 9.39
N THR A 72 -1.01 -4.78 8.12
CA THR A 72 -0.89 -3.81 7.02
C THR A 72 -2.21 -3.82 6.26
N ILE A 73 -2.97 -2.74 6.36
CA ILE A 73 -4.29 -2.62 5.72
C ILE A 73 -4.46 -1.32 4.95
N ASP A 74 -3.60 -0.33 5.22
CA ASP A 74 -3.48 0.91 4.47
C ASP A 74 -2.48 0.69 3.33
N LEU A 75 -2.89 1.01 2.10
CA LEU A 75 -2.15 0.72 0.88
C LEU A 75 -2.05 1.97 0.00
N LEU A 76 -0.88 2.18 -0.60
CA LEU A 76 -0.62 3.18 -1.63
C LEU A 76 -0.31 2.49 -2.95
N TRP A 77 -1.03 2.84 -4.00
CA TRP A 77 -0.82 2.35 -5.36
C TRP A 77 -0.51 3.53 -6.28
N LEU A 78 0.50 3.40 -7.15
CA LEU A 78 0.90 4.43 -8.10
C LEU A 78 0.89 3.89 -9.53
N SER A 79 0.50 4.72 -10.49
CA SER A 79 0.78 4.45 -11.90
C SER A 79 2.26 4.64 -12.21
N GLU A 80 2.74 4.05 -13.30
CA GLU A 80 4.11 4.24 -13.79
C GLU A 80 4.48 5.73 -13.92
N ALA A 81 3.59 6.52 -14.49
CA ALA A 81 3.77 7.97 -14.62
C ALA A 81 3.93 8.67 -13.25
N CYS A 82 3.19 8.25 -12.21
CA CYS A 82 3.38 8.77 -10.86
C CYS A 82 4.67 8.28 -10.21
N MET A 83 5.10 7.04 -10.50
CA MET A 83 6.35 6.50 -9.97
C MET A 83 7.58 7.24 -10.48
N GLU A 84 7.56 7.77 -11.71
CA GLU A 84 8.64 8.63 -12.23
C GLU A 84 8.85 9.89 -11.37
N TRP A 85 7.82 10.33 -10.64
CA TRP A 85 7.88 11.50 -9.76
C TRP A 85 8.05 11.12 -8.29
N ALA A 86 7.87 9.84 -7.93
CA ALA A 86 7.89 9.41 -6.55
C ALA A 86 9.33 9.40 -6.01
N VAL A 87 9.57 10.22 -4.99
CA VAL A 87 10.85 10.29 -4.28
C VAL A 87 10.86 9.27 -3.15
N THR A 88 9.75 9.19 -2.40
CA THR A 88 9.62 8.27 -1.26
C THR A 88 8.19 7.76 -1.10
N CYS A 89 8.06 6.59 -0.47
CA CYS A 89 6.83 6.04 0.10
C CYS A 89 7.22 5.26 1.37
N LYS A 90 6.78 5.74 2.54
CA LYS A 90 7.20 5.20 3.84
C LYS A 90 6.06 5.19 4.85
N THR A 91 6.00 4.12 5.62
CA THR A 91 5.11 4.06 6.78
C THR A 91 5.70 4.87 7.92
N ASP A 92 4.88 5.70 8.55
CA ASP A 92 5.23 6.50 9.73
C ASP A 92 5.26 5.63 10.99
N VAL A 93 6.28 4.76 11.07
CA VAL A 93 6.46 3.81 12.19
C VAL A 93 6.69 4.50 13.55
N ASN A 94 7.04 5.78 13.54
CA ASN A 94 7.24 6.59 14.76
C ASN A 94 5.97 7.36 15.14
N HIS A 95 4.88 7.23 14.38
CA HIS A 95 3.62 7.92 14.58
C HIS A 95 3.71 9.46 14.66
N THR A 96 4.70 10.08 14.00
CA THR A 96 4.89 11.54 14.02
C THR A 96 3.81 12.30 13.23
N HIS A 97 3.14 11.62 12.30
CA HIS A 97 2.07 12.11 11.43
C HIS A 97 0.74 11.37 11.64
N SER A 98 0.67 10.48 12.62
CA SER A 98 -0.48 9.60 12.83
C SER A 98 -1.57 10.20 13.75
N HIS A 99 -1.32 11.37 14.35
CA HIS A 99 -2.30 12.15 15.12
C HIS A 99 -3.10 11.37 16.19
N LEU A 100 -2.42 10.48 16.95
CA LEU A 100 -3.01 9.61 17.98
C LEU A 100 -3.94 8.50 17.43
N SER A 101 -3.94 8.25 16.13
CA SER A 101 -4.62 7.09 15.53
C SER A 101 -3.86 5.80 15.83
N ASP A 102 -4.60 4.69 15.91
CA ASP A 102 -4.07 3.33 15.82
C ASP A 102 -3.62 2.96 14.40
N HIS A 103 -3.91 3.79 13.41
CA HIS A 103 -3.31 3.71 12.09
C HIS A 103 -2.02 4.56 12.01
N ALA A 104 -0.93 3.94 11.57
CA ALA A 104 0.27 4.62 11.15
C ALA A 104 0.07 5.21 9.75
N ALA A 105 0.38 6.51 9.59
CA ALA A 105 0.26 7.17 8.30
C ALA A 105 1.23 6.56 7.26
N ILE A 106 0.85 6.58 5.98
CA ILE A 106 1.78 6.40 4.87
C ILE A 106 2.14 7.79 4.35
N THR A 107 3.42 8.11 4.35
CA THR A 107 3.97 9.36 3.82
C THR A 107 4.58 9.11 2.45
N THR A 108 4.24 9.93 1.47
CA THR A 108 4.82 9.87 0.13
C THR A 108 5.18 11.27 -0.35
N GLU A 109 6.34 11.40 -0.99
CA GLU A 109 6.83 12.64 -1.56
C GLU A 109 6.88 12.49 -3.09
N LEU A 110 6.27 13.44 -3.79
CA LEU A 110 6.26 13.50 -5.25
C LEU A 110 6.98 14.77 -5.70
N GLN A 111 7.97 14.62 -6.57
CA GLN A 111 8.62 15.72 -7.26
C GLN A 111 7.95 15.95 -8.62
N ILE A 112 6.90 16.76 -8.61
CA ILE A 112 6.12 17.07 -9.81
C ILE A 112 6.91 18.08 -10.68
N PRO A 113 7.16 17.79 -11.97
CA PRO A 113 7.80 18.74 -12.88
C PRO A 113 6.93 19.98 -13.09
N ALA A 114 7.59 21.12 -13.31
CA ALA A 114 6.96 22.42 -13.51
C ALA A 114 6.28 22.55 -14.89
#